data_AF-A0A162UKA8-F1
#
_entry.id   AF-A0A162UKA8-F1
#
_cell.length_a   1.000
_cell.length_b   1.000
_cell.length_c   1.000
_cell.angle_alpha   90.00
_cell.angle_beta   90.00
_cell.angle_gamma   90.00
#
_symmetry.space_group_name_H-M   'P 1'
#
loop_
_entity.id
_entity.type
_entity.pdbx_description
1 polymer ?
#
loop_
_entity_poly.entity_id
_entity_poly.type
_entity_poly.pdbx_seq_one_letter_code
_entity_poly.pdbx_strand_id
1 'polypeptide(L)'
;MINELTIIELQNLYGVDYVAVTKRLKEISLIDDNKQKYLEKILEIDGKLENLTKNLGYDNKLNKPSKLRSLMQKDLQLLKSNYDNRYTDYDDLVVIFGYLGCEPETFWYEPYEESNKDADDFISNLLS
;
A
#
# COMPACT_ATOMS: atom_id res chain seq x y z
N MET A 1 25.43 8.41 5.26
CA MET A 1 24.62 9.45 5.94
C MET A 1 23.40 9.69 5.08
N ILE A 2 22.17 9.59 5.62
CA ILE A 2 20.95 9.78 4.82
C ILE A 2 20.89 11.23 4.33
N ASN A 3 20.84 11.41 3.01
CA ASN A 3 20.75 12.69 2.31
C ASN A 3 19.68 12.60 1.20
N GLU A 4 19.47 13.69 0.47
CA GLU A 4 18.43 13.75 -0.56
C GLU A 4 18.60 12.71 -1.66
N LEU A 5 19.84 12.40 -2.06
CA LEU A 5 20.11 11.35 -3.06
C LEU A 5 19.72 9.97 -2.54
N THR A 6 20.03 9.66 -1.27
CA THR A 6 19.58 8.42 -0.62
C THR A 6 18.05 8.29 -0.64
N ILE A 7 17.33 9.40 -0.41
CA ILE A 7 15.87 9.37 -0.46
C ILE A 7 15.37 9.09 -1.87
N ILE A 8 15.98 9.69 -2.91
CA ILE A 8 15.59 9.44 -4.31
C ILE A 8 15.88 8.00 -4.73
N GLU A 9 17.00 7.42 -4.27
CA GLU A 9 17.31 6.02 -4.51
C GLU A 9 16.26 5.10 -3.88
N LEU A 10 15.90 5.35 -2.61
CA LEU A 10 14.86 4.58 -1.90
C LEU A 10 13.47 4.78 -2.53
N GLN A 11 13.14 6.00 -2.93
CA GLN A 11 11.91 6.36 -3.63
C GLN A 11 11.73 5.49 -4.87
N ASN A 12 12.76 5.39 -5.70
CA ASN A 12 12.74 4.59 -6.93
C ASN A 12 12.85 3.08 -6.67
N LEU A 13 13.59 2.66 -5.65
CA LEU A 13 13.68 1.26 -5.25
C LEU A 13 12.32 0.70 -4.81
N TYR A 14 11.56 1.47 -4.04
CA TYR A 14 10.29 1.02 -3.45
C TYR A 14 9.05 1.49 -4.23
N GLY A 15 9.20 2.35 -5.24
CA GLY A 15 8.08 2.81 -6.07
C GLY A 15 7.08 3.70 -5.32
N VAL A 16 7.56 4.48 -4.34
CA VAL A 16 6.73 5.38 -3.52
C VAL A 16 7.16 6.83 -3.73
N ASP A 17 6.38 7.81 -3.27
CA ASP A 17 6.77 9.21 -3.36
C ASP A 17 7.85 9.59 -2.33
N TYR A 18 8.55 10.71 -2.58
CA TYR A 18 9.66 11.18 -1.75
C TYR A 18 9.27 11.36 -0.26
N VAL A 19 8.06 11.85 0.02
CA VAL A 19 7.58 12.10 1.39
C VAL A 19 7.22 10.80 2.09
N ALA A 20 6.72 9.80 1.35
CA ALA A 20 6.47 8.47 1.92
C ALA A 20 7.77 7.83 2.45
N VAL A 21 8.88 8.00 1.74
CA VAL A 21 10.20 7.50 2.20
C VAL A 21 10.63 8.20 3.49
N THR A 22 10.58 9.54 3.54
CA THR A 22 11.01 10.29 4.73
C THR A 22 10.14 9.99 5.94
N LYS A 23 8.81 9.85 5.77
CA LYS A 23 7.90 9.39 6.83
C LYS A 23 8.29 8.00 7.33
N ARG A 24 8.50 7.05 6.42
CA ARG A 24 8.84 5.67 6.81
C ARG A 24 10.16 5.60 7.57
N LEU A 25 11.18 6.33 7.11
CA LEU A 25 12.47 6.41 7.81
C LEU A 25 12.35 6.96 9.23
N LYS A 26 11.43 7.91 9.45
CA LYS A 26 11.13 8.41 10.80
C LYS A 26 10.43 7.35 11.65
N GLU A 27 9.42 6.68 11.11
CA GLU A 27 8.67 5.63 11.84
C GLU A 27 9.60 4.52 12.36
N ILE A 28 10.63 4.16 11.59
CA ILE A 28 11.62 3.16 11.99
C ILE A 28 12.83 3.75 12.74
N SER A 29 12.72 5.01 13.19
CA SER A 29 13.73 5.71 13.99
C SER A 29 15.12 5.84 13.33
N LEU A 30 15.19 5.82 12.00
CA LEU A 30 16.44 6.07 11.26
C LEU A 30 16.72 7.56 11.04
N ILE A 31 15.69 8.39 11.11
CA ILE A 31 15.80 9.86 11.11
C ILE A 31 14.86 10.44 12.17
N ASP A 32 15.19 11.63 12.67
CA ASP A 32 14.33 12.40 13.56
C ASP A 32 13.46 13.41 12.79
N ASP A 33 12.57 14.11 13.49
CA ASP A 33 11.70 15.14 12.88
C ASP A 33 12.49 16.28 12.24
N ASN A 34 13.63 16.66 12.81
CA ASN A 34 14.46 17.74 12.27
C ASN A 34 15.08 17.33 10.94
N LYS A 35 15.58 16.11 10.86
CA LYS A 35 16.17 15.54 9.66
C LYS A 35 15.11 15.29 8.59
N GLN A 36 13.92 14.83 8.96
CA GLN A 36 12.78 14.74 8.05
C GLN A 36 12.48 16.11 7.42
N LYS A 37 12.26 17.15 8.25
CA LYS A 37 11.99 18.51 7.78
C LYS A 37 13.11 19.03 6.88
N TYR A 38 14.37 18.77 7.24
CA TYR A 38 15.51 19.17 6.43
C TYR A 38 15.51 18.52 5.03
N LEU A 39 15.25 17.21 4.95
CA LEU A 39 15.20 16.48 3.68
C LEU A 39 14.03 16.99 2.82
N GLU A 40 12.88 17.27 3.43
CA GLU A 40 11.67 17.73 2.73
C GLU A 40 11.78 19.17 2.21
N LYS A 41 12.75 19.99 2.67
CA LYS A 41 13.01 21.33 2.10
C LYS A 41 13.31 21.31 0.60
N ILE A 42 13.78 20.19 0.06
CA ILE A 42 14.01 20.08 -1.39
C ILE A 42 12.71 20.29 -2.19
N LEU A 43 11.56 19.96 -1.61
CA LEU A 43 10.25 20.09 -2.23
C LEU A 43 9.79 21.55 -2.37
N GLU A 44 10.38 22.44 -1.58
CA GLU A 44 10.10 23.89 -1.61
C GLU A 44 10.91 24.60 -2.72
N ILE A 45 11.94 23.95 -3.27
CA ILE A 45 12.82 24.53 -4.28
C ILE A 45 12.41 23.99 -5.65
N ASP A 46 11.79 24.85 -6.45
CA ASP A 46 11.25 24.48 -7.76
C ASP A 46 12.31 23.83 -8.66
N GLY A 47 11.96 22.66 -9.21
CA GLY A 47 12.81 21.86 -10.09
C GLY A 47 14.00 21.16 -9.42
N LYS A 48 14.29 21.38 -8.12
CA LYS A 48 15.47 20.79 -7.47
C LYS A 48 15.35 19.27 -7.38
N LEU A 49 14.20 18.76 -6.93
CA LEU A 49 13.96 17.31 -6.85
C LEU A 49 14.00 16.68 -8.25
N GLU A 50 13.31 17.28 -9.23
CA GLU A 50 13.28 16.81 -10.61
C GLU A 50 14.66 16.74 -11.26
N ASN A 51 15.53 17.71 -10.98
CA ASN A 51 16.89 17.73 -11.50
C ASN A 51 17.75 16.64 -10.86
N LEU A 52 17.68 16.46 -9.53
CA LEU A 52 18.43 15.39 -8.86
C LEU A 52 17.96 14.00 -9.32
N THR A 53 16.65 13.77 -9.44
CA THR A 53 16.08 12.50 -9.91
C THR A 53 16.55 12.17 -11.32
N LYS A 54 16.52 13.14 -12.25
CA LYS A 54 17.05 12.97 -13.61
C LYS A 54 18.56 12.72 -13.64
N ASN A 55 19.33 13.42 -12.80
CA ASN A 55 20.79 13.24 -12.73
C ASN A 55 21.18 11.84 -12.23
N LEU A 56 20.30 11.18 -11.46
CA LEU A 56 20.44 9.78 -11.05
C LEU A 56 19.95 8.77 -12.11
N GLY A 57 19.43 9.23 -13.25
CA GLY A 57 18.95 8.38 -14.34
C GLY A 57 17.51 7.86 -14.18
N TYR A 58 16.76 8.38 -13.21
CA TYR A 58 15.36 8.01 -12.98
C TYR A 58 14.37 8.95 -13.69
N ASP A 59 13.12 8.48 -13.85
CA ASP A 59 12.01 9.32 -14.29
C ASP A 59 11.35 10.06 -13.10
N ASN A 60 10.63 11.16 -13.38
CA ASN A 60 10.03 12.01 -12.34
C ASN A 60 8.60 11.60 -11.93
N LYS A 61 8.09 10.43 -12.33
CA LYS A 61 6.71 10.00 -12.02
C LYS A 61 6.46 9.93 -10.52
N LEU A 62 7.46 9.55 -9.74
CA LEU A 62 7.36 9.42 -8.29
C LEU A 62 7.57 10.75 -7.54
N ASN A 63 8.01 11.83 -8.21
CA ASN A 63 8.26 13.12 -7.56
C ASN A 63 6.96 13.87 -7.23
N LYS A 64 5.86 13.49 -7.89
CA LYS A 64 4.52 13.97 -7.58
C LYS A 64 3.74 12.81 -6.97
N PRO A 65 3.12 13.01 -5.80
CA PRO A 65 2.25 12.00 -5.23
C PRO A 65 1.19 11.63 -6.27
N SER A 66 1.05 10.33 -6.53
CA SER A 66 -0.05 9.85 -7.36
C SER A 66 -1.36 10.20 -6.66
N LYS A 67 -2.24 10.92 -7.34
CA LYS A 67 -3.64 11.06 -6.89
C LYS A 67 -4.43 9.75 -7.09
N LEU A 68 -3.85 8.80 -7.81
CA LEU A 68 -4.42 7.49 -8.08
C LEU A 68 -3.86 6.50 -7.06
N ARG A 69 -4.74 6.00 -6.19
CA ARG A 69 -4.50 4.76 -5.46
C ARG A 69 -4.63 3.63 -6.48
N SER A 70 -3.57 2.84 -6.67
CA SER A 70 -3.54 1.80 -7.69
C SER A 70 -2.98 0.52 -7.08
N LEU A 71 -3.72 -0.58 -7.23
CA LEU A 71 -3.20 -1.92 -7.04
C LEU A 71 -2.60 -2.40 -8.36
N MET A 72 -1.39 -2.95 -8.32
CA MET A 72 -0.89 -3.64 -9.51
C MET A 72 -1.66 -4.94 -9.71
N GLN A 73 -1.76 -5.40 -10.96
CA GLN A 73 -2.43 -6.65 -11.29
C GLN A 73 -1.86 -7.85 -10.51
N LYS A 74 -0.55 -7.86 -10.26
CA LYS A 74 0.10 -8.89 -9.43
C LYS A 74 -0.40 -8.90 -7.98
N ASP A 75 -0.71 -7.73 -7.43
CA ASP A 75 -1.16 -7.59 -6.03
C ASP A 75 -2.60 -8.11 -5.92
N LEU A 76 -3.44 -7.82 -6.94
CA LEU A 76 -4.79 -8.38 -7.06
C LEU A 76 -4.79 -9.90 -7.19
N GLN A 77 -3.84 -10.47 -7.97
CA GLN A 77 -3.71 -11.92 -8.10
C GLN A 77 -3.29 -12.58 -6.79
N LEU A 78 -2.38 -11.95 -6.04
CA LEU A 78 -1.97 -12.44 -4.73
C LEU A 78 -3.12 -12.41 -3.73
N LEU A 79 -3.87 -11.30 -3.65
CA LEU A 79 -5.05 -11.18 -2.80
C LEU A 79 -6.10 -12.24 -3.14
N LYS A 80 -6.33 -12.50 -4.44
CA LYS A 80 -7.28 -13.53 -4.88
C LYS A 80 -6.85 -14.91 -4.44
N SER A 81 -5.57 -15.24 -4.67
CA SER A 81 -5.00 -16.50 -4.22
C SER A 81 -5.10 -16.66 -2.71
N ASN A 82 -4.80 -15.63 -1.93
CA ASN A 82 -4.87 -15.71 -0.47
C ASN A 82 -6.29 -15.88 0.02
N TYR A 83 -7.24 -15.15 -0.57
CA TYR A 83 -8.67 -15.29 -0.27
C TYR A 83 -9.12 -16.72 -0.56
N ASP A 84 -8.91 -17.21 -1.79
CA ASP A 84 -9.32 -18.56 -2.23
C ASP A 84 -8.76 -19.69 -1.36
N ASN A 85 -7.54 -19.51 -0.84
CA ASN A 85 -6.90 -20.46 0.06
C ASN A 85 -7.20 -20.21 1.55
N ARG A 86 -8.07 -19.26 1.86
CA ARG A 86 -8.48 -18.84 3.22
C ARG A 86 -7.34 -18.37 4.13
N TYR A 87 -6.30 -17.81 3.53
CA TYR A 87 -5.23 -17.10 4.24
C TYR A 87 -5.56 -15.63 4.52
N THR A 88 -6.65 -15.13 3.93
CA THR A 88 -7.19 -13.79 4.10
C THR A 88 -8.70 -13.96 4.10
N ASP A 89 -9.38 -13.44 5.12
CA ASP A 89 -10.84 -13.49 5.19
C ASP A 89 -11.47 -12.24 4.57
N TYR A 90 -12.81 -12.19 4.58
CA TYR A 90 -13.53 -11.09 3.94
C TYR A 90 -13.32 -9.77 4.71
N ASP A 91 -13.22 -9.82 6.04
CA ASP A 91 -12.98 -8.63 6.87
C ASP A 91 -11.58 -8.05 6.63
N ASP A 92 -10.57 -8.91 6.45
CA ASP A 92 -9.23 -8.50 6.03
C ASP A 92 -9.28 -7.75 4.68
N LEU A 93 -10.06 -8.27 3.71
CA LEU A 93 -10.24 -7.61 2.42
C LEU A 93 -10.91 -6.23 2.57
N VAL A 94 -11.94 -6.11 3.43
CA VAL A 94 -12.59 -4.82 3.72
C VAL A 94 -11.56 -3.79 4.22
N VAL A 95 -10.68 -4.19 5.13
CA VAL A 95 -9.62 -3.30 5.65
C VAL A 95 -8.64 -2.92 4.54
N ILE A 96 -8.16 -3.89 3.77
CA ILE A 96 -7.18 -3.68 2.69
C ILE A 96 -7.74 -2.74 1.61
N PHE A 97 -8.95 -3.01 1.12
CA PHE A 97 -9.59 -2.19 0.10
C PHE A 97 -10.07 -0.84 0.66
N GLY A 98 -10.40 -0.76 1.95
CA GLY A 98 -10.68 0.50 2.65
C GLY A 98 -9.54 1.52 2.57
N TYR A 99 -8.28 1.08 2.65
CA TYR A 99 -7.12 1.96 2.41
C TYR A 99 -7.07 2.52 0.98
N LEU A 100 -7.68 1.81 0.03
CA LEU A 100 -7.77 2.19 -1.37
C LEU A 100 -9.05 2.99 -1.68
N GLY A 101 -9.99 3.05 -0.75
CA GLY A 101 -11.27 3.73 -0.92
C GLY A 101 -12.23 2.96 -1.83
N CYS A 102 -12.12 1.63 -1.85
CA CYS A 102 -13.02 0.73 -2.56
C CYS A 102 -13.48 -0.40 -1.65
N GLU A 103 -14.54 -1.08 -2.06
CA GLU A 103 -15.09 -2.25 -1.37
C GLU A 103 -14.65 -3.55 -2.09
N PRO A 104 -14.47 -4.68 -1.37
CA PRO A 104 -14.09 -5.96 -1.97
C PRO A 104 -14.99 -6.40 -3.14
N GLU A 105 -16.28 -6.09 -3.10
CA GLU A 105 -17.27 -6.43 -4.14
C GLU A 105 -16.96 -5.76 -5.48
N THR A 106 -16.25 -4.63 -5.47
CA THR A 106 -15.76 -3.97 -6.70
C THR A 106 -14.89 -4.92 -7.52
N PHE A 107 -14.29 -5.92 -6.86
CA PHE A 107 -13.45 -6.95 -7.44
C PHE A 107 -14.09 -8.34 -7.39
N TRP A 108 -15.41 -8.42 -7.18
CA TRP A 108 -16.19 -9.66 -7.15
C TRP A 108 -15.80 -10.63 -6.01
N TYR A 109 -15.27 -10.10 -4.90
CA TYR A 109 -15.16 -10.87 -3.66
C TYR A 109 -16.52 -10.88 -2.96
N GLU A 110 -16.99 -12.07 -2.60
CA GLU A 110 -18.19 -12.27 -1.78
C GLU A 110 -17.76 -12.85 -0.44
N PRO A 111 -18.37 -12.43 0.69
CA PRO A 111 -18.15 -13.07 1.97
C PRO A 111 -18.36 -14.56 1.82
N TYR A 112 -17.46 -15.34 2.41
CA TYR A 112 -17.76 -16.75 2.52
C TYR A 112 -19.03 -16.93 3.32
N GLU A 113 -20.08 -17.47 2.71
CA GLU A 113 -21.15 -18.07 3.50
C GLU A 113 -20.49 -19.12 4.38
N GLU A 114 -20.52 -18.93 5.70
CA GLU A 114 -20.27 -20.02 6.61
C GLU A 114 -21.36 -21.06 6.33
N SER A 115 -21.06 -22.05 5.48
CA SER A 115 -21.80 -23.30 5.51
C SER A 115 -21.43 -23.98 6.82
N ASN A 116 -22.10 -23.55 7.89
CA ASN A 116 -22.02 -24.20 9.16
C ASN A 116 -22.85 -25.47 9.02
N LYS A 117 -22.26 -26.47 8.38
CA LYS A 117 -22.86 -27.78 8.13
C LYS A 117 -23.37 -28.39 9.44
N ASP A 118 -22.73 -28.07 10.56
CA ASP A 118 -23.18 -28.47 11.90
C ASP A 118 -24.47 -27.74 12.32
N ALA A 119 -24.67 -26.48 11.94
CA ALA A 119 -25.92 -25.74 12.16
C ALA A 119 -27.03 -26.24 11.23
N ASP A 120 -26.72 -26.52 9.96
CA ASP A 120 -27.68 -27.08 9.00
C ASP A 120 -28.10 -28.51 9.39
N ASP A 121 -27.16 -29.34 9.86
CA ASP A 121 -27.43 -30.68 10.37
C ASP A 121 -28.20 -30.64 11.70
N PHE A 122 -27.92 -29.67 12.58
CA PHE A 122 -28.67 -29.46 13.82
C PHE A 122 -30.13 -29.06 13.54
N ILE A 123 -30.36 -28.11 12.63
CA ILE A 123 -31.71 -27.67 12.24
C ILE A 123 -32.47 -28.79 11.53
N SER A 124 -31.80 -29.54 10.66
CA SER A 124 -32.41 -30.67 9.93
C SER A 124 -32.84 -31.79 10.89
N ASN A 125 -32.05 -32.09 11.93
CA ASN A 125 -32.39 -33.08 12.95
C ASN A 125 -33.46 -32.59 13.95
N LEU A 126 -33.64 -31.28 14.12
CA LEU A 126 -34.67 -30.70 14.99
C LEU A 126 -36.06 -30.73 14.33
N LEU A 127 -36.11 -30.70 13.00
CA LEU A 127 -37.32 -30.62 12.19
C LEU A 127 -37.77 -31.97 11.60
N SER A 128 -36.96 -33.03 11.75
CA SER A 128 -37.26 -34.42 11.41
C SER A 128 -37.94 -35.16 12.57
#